data_AF-A0AAW3V455-F1
#
_entry.id   AF-A0AAW3V455-F1
#
_cell.length_a   1.000
_cell.length_b   1.000
_cell.length_c   1.000
_cell.angle_alpha   90.00
_cell.angle_beta   90.00
_cell.angle_gamma   90.00
#
_symmetry.space_group_name_H-M   'P 1'
#
loop_
_entity.id
_entity.type
_entity.pdbx_description
1 polymer ?
#
loop_
_entity_poly.entity_id
_entity_poly.type
_entity_poly.pdbx_seq_one_letter_code
_entity_poly.pdbx_strand_id
1 'polypeptide(L)'
;MSNYNSVIFVRPGDRPNSTAEIPAAIQVCITSNGGVSSLQRAEDMDDALALAARARITEHHMVCVEVDAHRVLRWDRDQIVGENHWRRVDPEDIETLGPIREIHRAKGHAGSR
;
A
#
# COMPACT_ATOMS: atom_id res chain seq x y z
N MET A 1 -15.87 -29.23 -19.88
CA MET A 1 -15.86 -27.78 -19.58
C MET A 1 -17.28 -27.41 -19.15
N SER A 2 -17.56 -27.48 -17.85
CA SER A 2 -18.91 -27.27 -17.31
C SER A 2 -19.01 -25.86 -16.75
N ASN A 3 -19.71 -24.98 -17.47
CA ASN A 3 -20.15 -23.69 -16.95
C ASN A 3 -21.48 -23.91 -16.21
N TYR A 4 -21.44 -23.87 -14.88
CA TYR A 4 -22.65 -23.80 -14.05
C TYR A 4 -23.16 -22.35 -14.05
N ASN A 5 -24.20 -22.08 -14.84
CA ASN A 5 -25.04 -20.91 -14.68
C ASN A 5 -26.13 -21.24 -13.65
N SER A 6 -25.94 -20.87 -12.38
CA SER A 6 -26.99 -20.96 -11.37
C SER A 6 -27.94 -19.77 -11.49
N VAL A 7 -29.07 -19.98 -12.16
CA VAL A 7 -30.20 -19.03 -12.16
C VAL A 7 -30.93 -19.16 -10.82
N ILE A 8 -30.84 -18.13 -9.98
CA ILE A 8 -31.56 -18.08 -8.70
C ILE A 8 -32.99 -17.60 -8.97
N PHE A 9 -33.97 -18.46 -8.73
CA PHE A 9 -35.39 -18.09 -8.75
C PHE A 9 -35.79 -17.57 -7.36
N VAL A 10 -36.00 -16.26 -7.24
CA VAL A 10 -36.52 -15.64 -6.01
C VAL A 10 -38.06 -15.69 -6.04
N ARG A 11 -38.68 -16.30 -5.03
CA ARG A 11 -40.15 -16.35 -4.92
C ARG A 11 -40.71 -14.98 -4.47
N PRO A 12 -41.87 -14.54 -4.99
CA PRO A 12 -42.49 -13.30 -4.57
C PRO A 12 -43.03 -13.45 -3.15
N GLY A 13 -42.26 -12.99 -2.16
CA GLY A 13 -42.56 -13.12 -0.74
C GLY A 13 -41.31 -13.24 0.14
N ASP A 14 -40.19 -13.68 -0.43
CA ASP A 14 -38.89 -13.56 0.21
C ASP A 14 -38.44 -12.10 0.10
N ARG A 15 -38.52 -11.36 1.21
CA ARG A 15 -37.69 -10.16 1.33
C ARG A 15 -36.25 -10.65 1.21
N PRO A 16 -35.43 -10.13 0.29
CA PRO A 16 -34.00 -10.38 0.35
C PRO A 16 -33.48 -9.70 1.62
N ASN A 17 -33.55 -10.39 2.76
CA ASN A 17 -32.91 -9.94 4.00
C ASN A 17 -31.43 -10.32 3.97
N SER A 18 -30.83 -10.06 2.83
CA SER A 18 -29.42 -10.23 2.55
C SER A 18 -29.09 -9.12 1.58
N THR A 19 -29.06 -7.90 2.11
CA THR A 19 -27.95 -7.01 1.77
C THR A 19 -26.71 -7.87 2.07
N ALA A 20 -26.24 -8.62 1.07
CA ALA A 20 -24.93 -9.21 1.14
C ALA A 20 -24.02 -8.00 1.31
N GLU A 21 -23.62 -7.72 2.54
CA GLU A 21 -22.56 -6.76 2.81
C GLU A 21 -21.40 -7.25 1.96
N ILE A 22 -21.14 -6.56 0.85
CA ILE A 22 -20.00 -6.86 0.01
C ILE A 22 -18.83 -6.67 0.95
N PRO A 23 -18.05 -7.72 1.25
CA PRO A 23 -16.97 -7.60 2.20
C PRO A 23 -16.03 -6.52 1.70
N ALA A 24 -15.73 -5.57 2.58
CA ALA A 24 -14.90 -4.42 2.27
C ALA A 24 -13.64 -4.89 1.55
N ALA A 25 -13.35 -4.32 0.37
CA ALA A 25 -12.20 -4.76 -0.41
C ALA A 25 -10.94 -4.17 0.21
N ILE A 26 -10.13 -5.02 0.85
CA ILE A 26 -8.84 -4.63 1.43
C ILE A 26 -7.74 -4.87 0.41
N GLN A 27 -6.95 -3.84 0.13
CA GLN A 27 -5.86 -3.87 -0.84
C GLN A 27 -4.62 -3.19 -0.30
N VAL A 28 -3.45 -3.62 -0.76
CA VAL A 28 -2.16 -2.99 -0.49
C VAL A 28 -1.63 -2.41 -1.80
N CYS A 29 -1.49 -1.08 -1.84
CA CYS A 29 -0.89 -0.36 -2.95
C CYS A 29 0.59 -0.16 -2.69
N ILE A 30 1.44 -0.64 -3.60
CA ILE A 30 2.90 -0.61 -3.47
C ILE A 30 3.45 0.18 -4.65
N THR A 31 4.14 1.29 -4.35
CA THR A 31 4.72 2.17 -5.38
C THR A 31 6.24 2.04 -5.39
N SER A 32 6.77 1.60 -6.54
CA SER A 32 8.19 1.48 -6.82
C SER A 32 8.88 2.85 -6.91
N ASN A 33 10.19 2.92 -6.71
CA ASN A 33 10.97 4.16 -6.88
C ASN A 33 10.81 4.80 -8.28
N GLY A 34 10.38 4.06 -9.30
CA GLY A 34 10.08 4.57 -10.64
C GLY A 34 8.67 5.13 -10.81
N GLY A 35 7.86 5.21 -9.75
CA GLY A 35 6.49 5.73 -9.78
C GLY A 35 5.44 4.71 -10.28
N VAL A 36 5.83 3.47 -10.56
CA VAL A 36 4.89 2.41 -10.94
C VAL A 36 4.27 1.80 -9.69
N SER A 37 2.94 1.81 -9.61
CA SER A 37 2.16 1.21 -8.52
C SER A 37 1.62 -0.17 -8.90
N SER A 38 1.56 -1.05 -7.90
CA SER A 38 0.93 -2.37 -7.99
C SER A 38 -0.04 -2.55 -6.82
N LEU A 39 -1.15 -3.26 -7.07
CA LEU A 39 -2.19 -3.54 -6.07
C LEU A 39 -2.18 -5.02 -5.74
N GLN A 40 -2.15 -5.33 -4.44
CA GLN A 40 -2.27 -6.70 -3.93
C GLN A 40 -3.54 -6.79 -3.08
N ARG A 41 -4.39 -7.80 -3.33
CA ARG A 41 -5.58 -8.04 -2.52
C ARG A 41 -5.17 -8.73 -1.22
N ALA A 42 -5.73 -8.28 -0.10
CA ALA A 42 -5.61 -8.93 1.19
C ALA A 42 -6.94 -9.61 1.57
N GLU A 43 -6.85 -10.68 2.36
CA GLU A 43 -8.04 -11.36 2.89
C GLU A 43 -8.65 -10.63 4.08
N ASP A 44 -7.80 -10.07 4.94
CA ASP A 44 -8.16 -9.29 6.12
C ASP A 44 -7.09 -8.19 6.40
N MET A 45 -7.28 -7.45 7.50
CA MET A 45 -6.33 -6.39 7.87
C MET A 45 -4.98 -6.92 8.36
N ASP A 46 -4.92 -8.11 8.97
CA ASP A 46 -3.66 -8.68 9.44
C ASP A 46 -2.79 -9.13 8.26
N ASP A 47 -3.42 -9.75 7.26
CA ASP A 47 -2.80 -10.07 5.97
C ASP A 47 -2.35 -8.79 5.24
N ALA A 48 -3.19 -7.75 5.19
CA ALA A 48 -2.82 -6.47 4.60
C ALA A 48 -1.60 -5.84 5.29
N LEU A 49 -1.54 -5.89 6.62
CA LEU A 49 -0.39 -5.39 7.39
C LEU A 49 0.87 -6.24 7.14
N ALA A 50 0.73 -7.55 6.99
CA ALA A 50 1.84 -8.45 6.66
C ALA A 50 2.38 -8.19 5.25
N LEU A 51 1.50 -8.05 4.26
CA LEU A 51 1.84 -7.68 2.88
C LEU A 51 2.53 -6.31 2.83
N ALA A 52 1.95 -5.31 3.49
CA ALA A 52 2.53 -3.98 3.59
C ALA A 52 3.92 -4.04 4.24
N ALA A 53 4.08 -4.79 5.33
CA ALA A 53 5.37 -4.95 6.00
C ALA A 53 6.43 -5.57 5.10
N ARG A 54 6.08 -6.60 4.32
CA ARG A 54 6.96 -7.26 3.35
C ARG A 54 7.34 -6.36 2.17
N ALA A 55 6.44 -5.44 1.79
CA ALA A 55 6.68 -4.49 0.70
C ALA A 55 7.57 -3.30 1.09
N ARG A 56 7.94 -3.15 2.37
CA ARG A 56 8.81 -2.05 2.83
C ARG A 56 10.30 -2.35 2.58
N ILE A 57 10.67 -2.42 1.30
CA ILE A 57 12.05 -2.67 0.82
C ILE A 57 12.61 -1.50 0.02
N THR A 58 13.92 -1.49 -0.23
CA THR A 58 14.62 -0.36 -0.86
C THR A 58 14.23 -0.06 -2.31
N GLU A 59 13.45 -0.93 -2.95
CA GLU A 59 12.94 -0.77 -4.32
C GLU A 59 11.63 0.01 -4.38
N HIS A 60 10.97 0.20 -3.23
CA HIS A 60 9.73 0.94 -3.09
C HIS A 60 9.94 2.23 -2.31
N HIS A 61 9.07 3.22 -2.54
CA HIS A 61 9.10 4.48 -1.80
C HIS A 61 7.81 4.79 -1.06
N MET A 62 6.70 4.13 -1.42
CA MET A 62 5.41 4.29 -0.77
C MET A 62 4.66 2.96 -0.72
N VAL A 63 4.03 2.67 0.41
CA VAL A 63 3.13 1.53 0.61
C VAL A 63 1.87 2.03 1.32
N CYS A 64 0.69 1.73 0.77
CA CYS A 64 -0.60 2.10 1.34
C CYS A 64 -1.46 0.85 1.58
N VAL A 65 -2.30 0.88 2.61
CA VAL A 65 -3.44 -0.04 2.74
C VAL A 65 -4.70 0.74 2.41
N GLU A 66 -5.51 0.18 1.55
CA GLU A 66 -6.77 0.71 1.06
C GLU A 66 -7.91 -0.22 1.46
N VAL A 67 -8.99 0.35 1.98
CA VAL A 67 -10.24 -0.36 2.31
C VAL A 67 -11.35 0.35 1.54
N ASP A 68 -12.03 -0.38 0.66
CA ASP A 68 -13.06 0.18 -0.23
C ASP A 68 -12.57 1.39 -1.04
N ALA A 69 -11.34 1.29 -1.56
CA ALA A 69 -10.64 2.36 -2.29
C ALA A 69 -10.31 3.62 -1.46
N HIS A 70 -10.47 3.58 -0.14
CA HIS A 70 -10.02 4.63 0.78
C HIS A 70 -8.71 4.23 1.45
N ARG A 71 -7.69 5.09 1.36
CA ARG A 71 -6.42 4.87 2.05
C ARG A 71 -6.62 5.00 3.56
N VAL A 72 -6.35 3.92 4.29
CA VAL A 72 -6.47 3.88 5.75
C VAL A 72 -5.11 3.91 6.45
N LEU A 73 -4.07 3.43 5.77
CA LEU A 73 -2.70 3.41 6.27
C LEU A 73 -1.73 3.74 5.15
N ARG A 74 -0.64 4.42 5.50
CA ARG A 74 0.41 4.77 4.56
C ARG A 74 1.78 4.78 5.23
N TRP A 75 2.77 4.28 4.52
CA TRP A 75 4.18 4.37 4.87
C TRP A 75 4.96 4.91 3.70
N ASP A 76 5.83 5.86 4.02
CA ASP A 76 6.78 6.44 3.08
C ASP A 76 8.19 6.05 3.50
N ARG A 77 9.03 5.75 2.52
CA ARG A 77 10.45 5.52 2.75
C ARG A 77 11.19 6.86 2.80
N ASP A 78 12.04 7.04 3.80
CA ASP A 78 12.96 8.16 3.83
C ASP A 78 13.92 8.07 2.64
N GLN A 79 14.09 9.19 1.97
CA GLN A 79 14.87 9.27 0.73
C GLN A 79 16.36 9.47 1.00
N ILE A 80 16.96 8.56 1.77
CA ILE A 80 18.39 8.50 2.08
C ILE A 80 19.00 7.33 1.28
N VAL A 81 20.07 7.60 0.53
CA VAL A 81 20.72 6.59 -0.32
C VAL A 81 21.23 5.42 0.50
N GLY A 82 20.83 4.20 0.13
CA GLY A 82 21.30 2.96 0.76
C GLY A 82 20.61 2.60 2.08
N GLU A 83 19.73 3.45 2.59
CA GLU A 83 18.97 3.17 3.81
C GLU A 83 17.55 2.67 3.50
N ASN A 84 17.05 1.77 4.36
CA ASN A 84 15.69 1.25 4.31
C ASN A 84 14.89 1.73 5.52
N HIS A 85 14.83 3.05 5.70
CA HIS A 85 14.08 3.64 6.80
C HIS A 85 12.67 4.02 6.33
N TRP A 86 11.66 3.48 7.02
CA TRP A 86 10.25 3.70 6.69
C TRP A 86 9.54 4.35 7.86
N ARG A 87 8.71 5.34 7.55
CA ARG A 87 7.88 6.02 8.54
C ARG A 87 6.42 5.89 8.16
N ARG A 88 5.56 5.73 9.18
CA ARG A 88 4.12 5.84 8.99
C ARG A 88 3.78 7.32 8.84
N VAL A 89 2.99 7.65 7.84
CA VAL A 89 2.53 9.01 7.57
C VAL A 89 1.00 9.03 7.56
N ASP A 90 0.43 10.22 7.62
CA ASP A 90 -1.01 10.39 7.45
C ASP A 90 -1.39 9.92 6.01
N PRO A 91 -2.40 9.04 5.85
CA PRO A 91 -2.84 8.57 4.53
C PRO A 91 -3.26 9.68 3.57
N GLU A 92 -3.75 10.80 4.11
CA GLU A 92 -4.19 11.98 3.37
C GLU A 92 -3.08 13.02 3.17
N ASP A 93 -1.90 12.82 3.77
CA ASP A 93 -0.78 13.73 3.59
C ASP A 93 -0.33 13.77 2.13
N ILE A 94 0.22 14.91 1.74
CA ILE A 94 0.72 15.12 0.38
C ILE A 94 1.89 14.17 0.12
N GLU A 95 1.84 13.48 -1.01
CA GLU A 95 2.94 12.65 -1.44
C GLU A 95 4.20 13.47 -1.72
N THR A 96 5.24 13.22 -0.93
CA THR A 96 6.53 13.90 -1.11
C THR A 96 7.29 13.23 -2.26
N LEU A 97 6.98 13.64 -3.49
CA LEU A 97 7.71 13.26 -4.70
C LEU A 97 9.00 14.09 -4.80
N GLY A 98 10.01 13.76 -4.01
CA GLY A 98 11.33 14.39 -4.03
C GLY A 98 12.41 13.51 -4.70
N PRO A 99 13.48 14.08 -5.28
CA PRO A 99 14.66 13.31 -5.62
C PRO A 99 15.34 12.80 -4.35
N ILE A 100 15.86 11.57 -4.40
CA ILE A 100 16.65 10.99 -3.30
C ILE A 100 17.80 11.93 -2.97
N ARG A 101 17.83 12.44 -1.73
CA ARG A 101 18.89 13.33 -1.29
C ARG A 101 20.16 12.51 -1.13
N GLU A 102 21.04 12.60 -2.11
CA GLU A 102 22.42 12.14 -1.98
C GLU A 102 23.15 13.01 -0.94
N ILE A 103 23.19 12.56 0.31
CA ILE A 103 23.99 13.21 1.35
C ILE A 103 25.44 12.75 1.18
N HIS A 104 26.24 13.52 0.44
CA HIS A 104 27.69 13.29 0.37
C HIS A 104 28.32 13.82 1.66
N ARG A 105 28.84 12.92 2.51
CA ARG A 105 29.61 13.31 3.68
C ARG A 105 30.95 13.88 3.22
N ALA A 106 31.05 15.21 3.13
CA ALA A 106 32.31 15.87 2.80
C ALA A 106 33.35 15.52 3.88
N LYS A 107 34.43 14.81 3.50
CA LYS A 107 35.61 14.66 4.35
C LYS A 107 36.21 16.06 4.54
N GLY A 108 35.93 16.69 5.67
CA GLY A 108 36.65 17.89 6.10
C GLY A 108 38.14 17.58 6.10
N HIS A 109 38.89 18.19 5.18
CA HIS A 109 40.33 18.31 5.32
C HIS A 109 40.58 19.24 6.49
N ALA A 110 40.83 18.66 7.66
CA ALA A 110 41.44 19.38 8.77
C ALA A 110 42.83 19.83 8.29
N GLY A 111 42.91 21.09 7.86
CA GLY A 111 44.18 21.71 7.51
C GLY A 111 45.06 21.78 8.74
N SER A 112 46.21 21.09 8.68
CA SER A 112 47.34 21.36 9.57
C SER A 112 47.76 22.82 9.41
N ARG A 113 47.79 23.55 10.53
CA ARG A 113 48.76 24.61 10.80
C ARG A 113 49.10 24.59 12.28
#